data_AF-A0A6P8PLM4-F1
#
_entry.id   AF-A0A6P8PLM4-F1
#
_cell.length_a   1.000
_cell.length_b   1.000
_cell.length_c   1.000
_cell.angle_alpha   90.00
_cell.angle_beta   90.00
_cell.angle_gamma   90.00
#
_symmetry.space_group_name_H-M   'P 1'
#
loop_
_entity.id
_entity.type
_entity.pdbx_description
1 polymer ?
#
loop_
_entity_poly.entity_id
_entity_poly.type
_entity_poly.pdbx_seq_one_letter_code
_entity_poly.pdbx_strand_id
1 'polypeptide(L)'
;MEPVTFTPPLYKQRYQFVKSLVEKHNPKKVADLGCSECSLLWKLKFCSSIEVLAGVDISEDVMKEKMHTLSPLPCEYLQPSWRSLVITLYQGSVAEKDPNLLGFDMITCIELIEHLEAKELAAFPEVIFGFWAPIMVVISTPNSEFNSLLPGVSLFRHLDHKFEWNKKEFESWALEAADCYGYTVEFTGVGKPPPGAESVGYCTQIGIFVRNYVETAEIVKHKMTTNHVYKT
;
A
#
# COMPACT_ATOMS: atom_id res chain seq x y z
N MET A 1 13.78 -0.87 30.72
CA MET A 1 13.96 -1.55 29.42
C MET A 1 14.50 -0.52 28.45
N GLU A 2 15.49 -0.87 27.63
CA GLU A 2 15.90 0.00 26.53
C GLU A 2 14.72 0.18 25.56
N PRO A 3 14.54 1.38 24.98
CA PRO A 3 13.49 1.60 24.00
C PRO A 3 13.72 0.71 22.78
N VAL A 4 12.64 0.08 22.28
CA VAL A 4 12.72 -0.73 21.06
C VAL A 4 13.15 0.16 19.90
N THR A 5 14.28 -0.17 19.28
CA THR A 5 14.82 0.54 18.12
C THR A 5 14.95 -0.43 16.94
N PHE A 6 14.61 0.06 15.74
CA PHE A 6 14.69 -0.72 14.52
C PHE A 6 15.85 -0.21 13.65
N THR A 7 16.76 -1.12 13.29
CA THR A 7 17.85 -0.83 12.35
C THR A 7 17.73 -1.78 11.14
N PRO A 8 17.37 -1.29 9.95
CA PRO A 8 17.04 0.11 9.60
C PRO A 8 15.68 0.56 10.20
N PRO A 9 15.36 1.87 10.19
CA PRO A 9 14.07 2.39 10.64
C PRO A 9 12.87 1.66 10.02
N LEU A 10 11.78 1.54 10.78
CA LEU A 10 10.64 0.68 10.41
C LEU A 10 10.03 1.03 9.06
N TYR A 11 9.86 2.33 8.75
CA TYR A 11 9.34 2.76 7.45
C TYR A 11 10.23 2.30 6.28
N LYS A 12 11.57 2.28 6.45
CA LYS A 12 12.48 1.76 5.43
C LYS A 12 12.33 0.25 5.27
N GLN A 13 12.07 -0.48 6.36
CA GLN A 13 11.78 -1.91 6.29
C GLN A 13 10.50 -2.20 5.48
N ARG A 14 9.43 -1.43 5.71
CA ARG A 14 8.19 -1.53 4.92
C ARG A 14 8.43 -1.29 3.44
N TYR A 15 9.13 -0.21 3.09
CA TYR A 15 9.43 0.08 1.68
C TYR A 15 10.36 -0.95 1.04
N GLN A 16 11.30 -1.51 1.82
CA GLN A 16 12.16 -2.58 1.33
C GLN A 16 11.38 -3.89 1.14
N PHE A 17 10.41 -4.18 1.99
CA PHE A 17 9.51 -5.31 1.84
C PHE A 17 8.73 -5.23 0.52
N VAL A 18 8.09 -4.09 0.24
CA VAL A 18 7.37 -3.85 -1.03
C VAL A 18 8.31 -3.97 -2.23
N LYS A 19 9.48 -3.33 -2.19
CA LYS A 19 10.48 -3.43 -3.28
C LYS A 19 10.87 -4.89 -3.56
N SER A 20 11.03 -5.70 -2.51
CA SER A 20 11.40 -7.12 -2.67
C SER A 20 10.27 -7.92 -3.33
N LEU A 21 9.01 -7.58 -3.08
CA LEU A 21 7.87 -8.16 -3.80
C LEU A 21 7.83 -7.73 -5.27
N VAL A 22 8.09 -6.46 -5.57
CA VAL A 22 8.19 -5.96 -6.94
C VAL A 22 9.30 -6.69 -7.71
N GLU A 23 10.47 -6.88 -7.11
CA GLU A 23 11.59 -7.62 -7.72
C GLU A 23 11.26 -9.11 -7.94
N LYS A 24 10.50 -9.71 -7.03
CA LYS A 24 10.07 -11.12 -7.11
C LYS A 24 9.01 -11.34 -8.19
N HIS A 25 8.04 -10.43 -8.31
CA HIS A 25 6.85 -10.63 -9.15
C HIS A 25 6.87 -9.84 -10.46
N ASN A 26 7.79 -8.90 -10.62
CA ASN A 26 7.97 -8.07 -11.82
C ASN A 26 6.68 -7.43 -12.36
N PRO A 27 5.88 -6.73 -11.53
CA PRO A 27 4.68 -6.05 -12.00
C PRO A 27 5.06 -4.90 -12.95
N LYS A 28 4.21 -4.66 -13.97
CA LYS A 28 4.34 -3.55 -14.92
C LYS A 28 3.58 -2.32 -14.44
N LYS A 29 2.42 -2.51 -13.81
CA LYS A 29 1.60 -1.41 -13.30
C LYS A 29 1.47 -1.50 -11.78
N VAL A 30 1.98 -0.50 -11.08
CA VAL A 30 1.99 -0.44 -9.61
C VAL A 30 1.35 0.85 -9.13
N ALA A 31 0.39 0.76 -8.20
CA ALA A 31 -0.19 1.93 -7.54
C ALA A 31 0.13 1.90 -6.05
N ASP A 32 0.40 3.06 -5.46
CA ASP A 32 0.52 3.27 -4.02
C ASP A 32 -0.62 4.15 -3.51
N LEU A 33 -1.46 3.59 -2.66
CA LEU A 33 -2.58 4.27 -2.02
C LEU A 33 -2.14 4.84 -0.67
N GLY A 34 -2.41 6.12 -0.44
CA GLY A 34 -1.84 6.86 0.68
C GLY A 34 -0.37 7.21 0.44
N CYS A 35 -0.02 7.60 -0.80
CA CYS A 35 1.38 7.75 -1.20
C CYS A 35 2.12 8.92 -0.52
N SER A 36 1.40 9.84 0.12
CA SER A 36 1.94 10.94 0.91
C SER A 36 3.11 11.66 0.20
N GLU A 37 4.27 11.73 0.82
CA GLU A 37 5.51 12.34 0.30
C GLU A 37 6.17 11.58 -0.87
N CYS A 38 5.50 10.56 -1.43
CA CYS A 38 5.95 9.78 -2.58
C CYS A 38 7.25 8.99 -2.35
N SER A 39 7.66 8.77 -1.10
CA SER A 39 8.90 8.08 -0.74
C SER A 39 8.95 6.63 -1.27
N LEU A 40 7.83 5.90 -1.22
CA LEU A 40 7.75 4.56 -1.79
C LEU A 40 7.80 4.60 -3.32
N LEU A 41 7.04 5.50 -3.95
CA LEU A 41 7.06 5.71 -5.40
C LEU A 41 8.47 6.02 -5.91
N TRP A 42 9.20 6.90 -5.23
CA TRP A 42 10.59 7.22 -5.55
C TRP A 42 11.48 5.98 -5.50
N LYS A 43 11.31 5.11 -4.48
CA LYS A 43 12.06 3.87 -4.37
C LYS A 43 11.71 2.88 -5.50
N LEU A 44 10.44 2.82 -5.89
CA LEU A 44 9.94 1.90 -6.91
C LEU A 44 10.26 2.35 -8.34
N LYS A 45 10.41 3.65 -8.60
CA LYS A 45 10.70 4.16 -9.96
C LYS A 45 11.96 3.54 -10.58
N PHE A 46 12.91 3.12 -9.76
CA PHE A 46 14.15 2.48 -10.20
C PHE A 46 14.02 0.96 -10.47
N CYS A 47 12.87 0.35 -10.18
CA CYS A 47 12.63 -1.07 -10.47
C CYS A 47 12.26 -1.22 -11.94
N SER A 48 13.12 -1.85 -12.74
CA SER A 48 13.03 -1.89 -14.21
C SER A 48 11.79 -2.60 -14.79
N SER A 49 11.09 -3.42 -14.00
CA SER A 49 9.85 -4.10 -14.41
C SER A 49 8.67 -3.14 -14.57
N ILE A 50 8.64 -2.03 -13.82
CA ILE A 50 7.50 -1.12 -13.77
C ILE A 50 7.46 -0.22 -15.01
N GLU A 51 6.32 -0.13 -15.69
CA GLU A 51 6.07 0.74 -16.83
C GLU A 51 5.10 1.88 -16.46
N VAL A 52 4.18 1.62 -15.52
CA VAL A 52 3.23 2.61 -14.99
C VAL A 52 3.28 2.60 -13.48
N LEU A 53 3.47 3.78 -12.89
CA LEU A 53 3.48 3.99 -11.46
C LEU A 53 2.42 5.05 -11.10
N ALA A 54 1.51 4.73 -10.19
CA ALA A 54 0.49 5.65 -9.73
C ALA A 54 0.63 5.92 -8.23
N GLY A 55 0.41 7.16 -7.81
CA GLY A 55 0.20 7.54 -6.41
C GLY A 55 -1.20 8.06 -6.22
N VAL A 56 -1.89 7.66 -5.16
CA VAL A 56 -3.17 8.24 -4.76
C VAL A 56 -3.05 8.77 -3.35
N ASP A 57 -3.38 10.03 -3.13
CA ASP A 57 -3.49 10.61 -1.79
C ASP A 57 -4.63 11.62 -1.72
N ILE A 58 -5.16 11.80 -0.52
CA ILE A 58 -6.23 12.75 -0.23
C ILE A 58 -5.66 14.18 -0.15
N SER A 59 -4.38 14.31 0.26
CA SER A 59 -3.66 15.57 0.42
C SER A 59 -2.85 15.93 -0.83
N GLU A 60 -3.36 16.90 -1.58
CA GLU A 60 -2.68 17.42 -2.77
C GLU A 60 -1.36 18.13 -2.41
N ASP A 61 -1.32 18.84 -1.28
CA ASP A 61 -0.19 19.66 -0.87
C ASP A 61 1.08 18.83 -0.62
N VAL A 62 0.92 17.68 0.07
CA VAL A 62 2.04 16.77 0.38
C VAL A 62 2.61 16.17 -0.90
N MET A 63 1.75 15.77 -1.85
CA MET A 63 2.18 15.25 -3.14
C MET A 63 2.91 16.32 -3.97
N LYS A 64 2.36 17.54 -4.07
CA LYS A 64 2.97 18.64 -4.85
C LYS A 64 4.35 19.00 -4.35
N GLU A 65 4.59 18.98 -3.04
CA GLU A 65 5.88 19.31 -2.47
C GLU A 65 6.99 18.36 -2.95
N LYS A 66 6.69 17.06 -3.09
CA LYS A 66 7.68 16.02 -3.41
C LYS A 66 7.59 15.46 -4.82
N MET A 67 6.61 15.86 -5.62
CA MET A 67 6.43 15.39 -7.00
C MET A 67 7.70 15.59 -7.85
N HIS A 68 8.45 16.66 -7.64
CA HIS A 68 9.70 16.94 -8.36
C HIS A 68 10.77 15.85 -8.17
N THR A 69 10.72 15.07 -7.08
CA THR A 69 11.63 13.95 -6.81
C THR A 69 11.36 12.76 -7.74
N LEU A 70 10.15 12.66 -8.28
CA LEU A 70 9.74 11.59 -9.20
C LEU A 70 10.18 11.86 -10.63
N SER A 71 10.48 13.11 -10.99
CA SER A 71 11.02 13.49 -12.29
C SER A 71 12.27 12.68 -12.68
N PRO A 72 12.53 12.50 -13.99
CA PRO A 72 13.74 11.82 -14.44
C PRO A 72 14.99 12.52 -13.91
N LEU A 73 15.98 11.73 -13.50
CA LEU A 73 17.28 12.23 -13.07
C LEU A 73 18.05 12.77 -14.29
N PRO A 74 19.00 13.70 -14.10
CA PRO A 74 19.84 14.21 -15.19
C PRO A 74 20.54 13.10 -15.99
N CYS A 75 20.96 12.01 -15.32
CA CYS A 75 21.57 10.86 -16.00
C CYS A 75 20.58 10.11 -16.92
N GLU A 76 19.29 10.08 -16.60
CA GLU A 76 18.25 9.45 -17.44
C GLU A 76 17.95 10.27 -18.69
N TYR A 77 18.19 11.58 -18.68
CA TYR A 77 18.16 12.40 -19.89
C TYR A 77 19.39 12.17 -20.79
N LEU A 78 20.56 12.01 -20.18
CA LEU A 78 21.82 11.79 -20.90
C LEU A 78 21.93 10.35 -21.46
N GLN A 79 21.35 9.38 -20.76
CA GLN A 79 21.29 7.97 -21.15
C GLN A 79 19.85 7.47 -20.99
N PRO A 80 18.97 7.81 -21.95
CA PRO A 80 17.58 7.39 -21.90
C PRO A 80 17.47 5.88 -21.91
N SER A 81 16.70 5.36 -20.96
CA SER A 81 16.34 3.95 -20.94
C SER A 81 15.40 3.62 -22.10
N TRP A 82 15.51 2.40 -22.62
CA TRP A 82 14.52 1.85 -23.57
C TRP A 82 13.13 1.68 -22.93
N ARG A 83 13.06 1.70 -21.60
CA ARG A 83 11.81 1.60 -20.83
C ARG A 83 11.14 2.96 -20.73
N SER A 84 9.91 3.04 -21.22
CA SER A 84 9.01 4.15 -20.91
C SER A 84 8.41 3.94 -19.51
N LEU A 85 8.69 4.86 -18.59
CA LEU A 85 8.06 4.90 -17.28
C LEU A 85 7.11 6.10 -17.23
N VAL A 86 5.83 5.84 -16.97
CA VAL A 86 4.83 6.88 -16.70
C VAL A 86 4.55 6.91 -15.21
N ILE A 87 4.65 8.09 -14.59
CA ILE A 87 4.30 8.30 -13.19
C ILE A 87 3.13 9.29 -13.14
N THR A 88 2.04 8.94 -12.47
CA THR A 88 0.87 9.81 -12.30
C THR A 88 0.47 9.87 -10.84
N LEU A 89 0.23 11.09 -10.35
CA LEU A 89 -0.29 11.32 -9.00
C LEU A 89 -1.75 11.72 -9.11
N TYR A 90 -2.57 11.18 -8.22
CA TYR A 90 -4.01 11.39 -8.18
C TYR A 90 -4.41 11.91 -6.81
N GLN A 91 -5.08 13.06 -6.78
CA GLN A 91 -5.82 13.51 -5.61
C GLN A 91 -7.18 12.80 -5.57
N GLY A 92 -7.40 11.97 -4.55
CA GLY A 92 -8.64 11.20 -4.42
C GLY A 92 -8.72 10.36 -3.14
N SER A 93 -9.93 9.90 -2.81
CA SER A 93 -10.14 8.99 -1.68
C SER A 93 -10.13 7.53 -2.14
N VAL A 94 -9.50 6.67 -1.34
CA VAL A 94 -9.49 5.21 -1.55
C VAL A 94 -10.85 4.54 -1.33
N ALA A 95 -11.82 5.29 -0.78
CA ALA A 95 -13.22 4.87 -0.65
C ALA A 95 -14.06 5.20 -1.90
N GLU A 96 -13.48 5.83 -2.91
CA GLU A 96 -14.16 6.21 -4.15
C GLU A 96 -13.63 5.40 -5.34
N LYS A 97 -14.55 4.95 -6.20
CA LYS A 97 -14.20 4.22 -7.42
C LYS A 97 -13.74 5.19 -8.49
N ASP A 98 -12.52 4.99 -8.97
CA ASP A 98 -11.99 5.67 -10.15
C ASP A 98 -11.41 4.66 -11.14
N PRO A 99 -11.80 4.68 -12.43
CA PRO A 99 -11.35 3.68 -13.39
C PRO A 99 -9.85 3.76 -13.73
N ASN A 100 -9.13 4.82 -13.34
CA ASN A 100 -7.71 5.00 -13.64
C ASN A 100 -6.80 3.90 -13.07
N LEU A 101 -7.23 3.21 -12.01
CA LEU A 101 -6.46 2.13 -11.36
C LEU A 101 -6.88 0.73 -11.83
N LEU A 102 -7.78 0.61 -12.81
CA LEU A 102 -8.19 -0.68 -13.36
C LEU A 102 -7.04 -1.35 -14.14
N GLY A 103 -6.92 -2.67 -13.95
CA GLY A 103 -5.90 -3.48 -14.64
C GLY A 103 -4.47 -3.24 -14.14
N PHE A 104 -4.32 -2.76 -12.91
CA PHE A 104 -3.02 -2.72 -12.23
C PHE A 104 -2.60 -4.12 -11.79
N ASP A 105 -1.30 -4.39 -11.84
CA ASP A 105 -0.75 -5.68 -11.42
C ASP A 105 -0.59 -5.74 -9.90
N MET A 106 -0.17 -4.63 -9.29
CA MET A 106 0.06 -4.53 -7.86
C MET A 106 -0.48 -3.20 -7.32
N ILE A 107 -1.19 -3.26 -6.19
CA ILE A 107 -1.58 -2.07 -5.43
C ILE A 107 -1.04 -2.20 -4.00
N THR A 108 -0.38 -1.15 -3.52
CA THR A 108 0.15 -1.06 -2.15
C THR A 108 -0.69 -0.09 -1.32
N CYS A 109 -0.89 -0.43 -0.06
CA CYS A 109 -1.63 0.34 0.93
C CYS A 109 -0.85 0.22 2.24
N ILE A 110 0.15 1.10 2.42
CA ILE A 110 1.17 0.95 3.46
C ILE A 110 0.90 1.95 4.57
N GLU A 111 0.46 1.46 5.73
CA GLU A 111 0.07 2.28 6.90
C GLU A 111 -1.00 3.33 6.53
N LEU A 112 -2.11 2.86 5.95
CA LEU A 112 -3.19 3.72 5.47
C LEU A 112 -4.54 3.37 6.14
N ILE A 113 -4.86 2.08 6.26
CA ILE A 113 -6.21 1.67 6.68
C ILE A 113 -6.56 2.17 8.08
N GLU A 114 -5.59 2.31 8.98
CA GLU A 114 -5.74 2.85 10.33
C GLU A 114 -6.15 4.32 10.38
N HIS A 115 -5.99 5.06 9.27
CA HIS A 115 -6.41 6.45 9.14
C HIS A 115 -7.82 6.61 8.56
N LEU A 116 -8.42 5.52 8.06
CA LEU A 116 -9.75 5.55 7.46
C LEU A 116 -10.83 5.67 8.52
N GLU A 117 -11.79 6.56 8.29
CA GLU A 117 -13.00 6.61 9.08
C GLU A 117 -13.83 5.33 8.87
N ALA A 118 -14.68 4.97 9.83
CA ALA A 118 -15.43 3.71 9.79
C ALA A 118 -16.22 3.49 8.48
N LYS A 119 -16.78 4.57 7.91
CA LYS A 119 -17.50 4.51 6.62
C LYS A 119 -16.56 4.19 5.44
N GLU A 120 -15.34 4.71 5.48
CA GLU A 120 -14.34 4.57 4.42
C GLU A 120 -13.73 3.18 4.49
N LEU A 121 -13.40 2.72 5.70
CA LEU A 121 -12.93 1.36 5.95
C LEU A 121 -13.97 0.30 5.50
N ALA A 122 -15.26 0.56 5.69
CA ALA A 122 -16.33 -0.33 5.23
C ALA A 122 -16.45 -0.38 3.69
N ALA A 123 -16.18 0.73 3.00
CA ALA A 123 -16.22 0.79 1.54
C ALA A 123 -14.94 0.25 0.88
N PHE A 124 -13.79 0.41 1.56
CA PHE A 124 -12.46 0.16 1.02
C PHE A 124 -12.28 -1.23 0.39
N PRO A 125 -12.70 -2.36 1.01
CA PRO A 125 -12.56 -3.69 0.40
C PRO A 125 -13.25 -3.80 -0.96
N GLU A 126 -14.44 -3.22 -1.10
CA GLU A 126 -15.20 -3.28 -2.35
C GLU A 126 -14.51 -2.48 -3.46
N VAL A 127 -13.91 -1.34 -3.13
CA VAL A 127 -13.17 -0.52 -4.09
C VAL A 127 -11.89 -1.23 -4.54
N ILE A 128 -11.07 -1.71 -3.59
CA ILE A 128 -9.76 -2.27 -3.93
C ILE A 128 -9.84 -3.69 -4.50
N PHE A 129 -10.56 -4.60 -3.85
CA PHE A 129 -10.63 -6.01 -4.25
C PHE A 129 -11.77 -6.27 -5.24
N GLY A 130 -12.88 -5.54 -5.13
CA GLY A 130 -14.04 -5.69 -6.01
C GLY A 130 -13.90 -4.89 -7.31
N PHE A 131 -13.66 -3.58 -7.22
CA PHE A 131 -13.63 -2.69 -8.38
C PHE A 131 -12.27 -2.69 -9.09
N TRP A 132 -11.18 -2.27 -8.43
CA TRP A 132 -9.85 -2.26 -9.08
C TRP A 132 -9.31 -3.66 -9.33
N ALA A 133 -9.58 -4.57 -8.40
CA ALA A 133 -9.28 -5.99 -8.48
C ALA A 133 -7.87 -6.29 -9.03
N PRO A 134 -6.78 -5.70 -8.51
CA PRO A 134 -5.44 -5.93 -9.05
C PRO A 134 -4.99 -7.39 -8.83
N ILE A 135 -3.96 -7.82 -9.54
CA ILE A 135 -3.43 -9.20 -9.39
C ILE A 135 -2.91 -9.42 -7.96
N MET A 136 -2.24 -8.42 -7.39
CA MET A 136 -1.71 -8.44 -6.02
C MET A 136 -2.08 -7.16 -5.26
N VAL A 137 -2.45 -7.32 -3.98
CA VAL A 137 -2.59 -6.20 -3.04
C VAL A 137 -1.66 -6.41 -1.86
N VAL A 138 -0.95 -5.37 -1.43
CA VAL A 138 -0.13 -5.40 -0.21
C VAL A 138 -0.68 -4.37 0.76
N ILE A 139 -1.21 -4.83 1.89
CA ILE A 139 -1.74 -3.96 2.95
C ILE A 139 -0.85 -4.08 4.17
N SER A 140 -0.40 -2.95 4.73
CA SER A 140 0.23 -2.91 6.05
C SER A 140 -0.55 -2.04 7.02
N THR A 141 -0.49 -2.41 8.28
CA THR A 141 -1.02 -1.61 9.39
C THR A 141 -0.25 -1.91 10.68
N PRO A 142 -0.23 -1.03 11.68
CA PRO A 142 0.31 -1.32 13.01
C PRO A 142 -0.30 -2.57 13.65
N ASN A 143 0.52 -3.32 14.37
CA ASN A 143 0.06 -4.37 15.29
C ASN A 143 -0.04 -3.81 16.71
N SER A 144 -1.26 -3.63 17.23
CA SER A 144 -1.47 -3.02 18.54
C SER A 144 -0.90 -3.84 19.71
N GLU A 145 -0.73 -5.15 19.56
CA GLU A 145 -0.08 -5.99 20.58
C GLU A 145 1.37 -5.56 20.84
N PHE A 146 2.03 -4.99 19.83
CA PHE A 146 3.41 -4.49 19.92
C PHE A 146 3.52 -3.17 20.69
N ASN A 147 2.43 -2.44 20.89
CA ASN A 147 2.45 -1.12 21.54
C ASN A 147 2.98 -1.17 22.96
N SER A 148 2.75 -2.28 23.66
CA SER A 148 3.27 -2.52 25.01
C SER A 148 4.81 -2.44 25.11
N LEU A 149 5.51 -2.65 24.00
CA LEU A 149 6.98 -2.60 23.91
C LEU A 149 7.50 -1.21 23.50
N LEU A 150 6.61 -0.30 23.08
CA LEU A 150 6.98 1.02 22.58
C LEU A 150 6.87 2.06 23.70
N PRO A 151 7.91 2.88 23.93
CA PRO A 151 7.85 3.93 24.94
C PRO A 151 6.86 5.02 24.54
N GLY A 152 6.02 5.47 25.48
CA GLY A 152 5.15 6.62 25.29
C GLY A 152 3.85 6.36 24.53
N VAL A 153 3.54 5.11 24.19
CA VAL A 153 2.27 4.73 23.56
C VAL A 153 1.23 4.41 24.65
N SER A 154 0.12 5.14 24.69
CA SER A 154 -0.95 4.95 25.68
C SER A 154 -2.16 4.20 25.13
N LEU A 155 -2.52 4.44 23.87
CA LEU A 155 -3.62 3.76 23.17
C LEU A 155 -3.22 3.45 21.73
N PHE A 156 -2.97 4.49 20.93
CA PHE A 156 -2.46 4.41 19.56
C PHE A 156 -1.07 5.04 19.46
N ARG A 157 -0.27 4.58 18.50
CA ARG A 157 1.08 5.06 18.18
C ARG A 157 1.07 6.47 17.62
N HIS A 158 -0.03 6.88 16.99
CA HIS A 158 -0.19 8.22 16.44
C HIS A 158 -1.60 8.77 16.73
N LEU A 159 -1.71 10.09 16.84
CA LEU A 159 -2.92 10.78 17.26
C LEU A 159 -4.01 10.82 16.19
N ASP A 160 -3.64 10.61 14.93
CA ASP A 160 -4.56 10.60 13.78
C ASP A 160 -5.11 9.19 13.46
N HIS A 161 -4.61 8.14 14.13
CA HIS A 161 -5.12 6.79 13.97
C HIS A 161 -6.57 6.72 14.50
N LYS A 162 -7.44 6.12 13.71
CA LYS A 162 -8.85 5.86 14.06
C LYS A 162 -9.00 4.56 14.82
N PHE A 163 -8.11 3.60 14.55
CA PHE A 163 -8.01 2.32 15.25
C PHE A 163 -6.58 1.78 15.14
N GLU A 164 -6.25 0.78 15.96
CA GLU A 164 -5.08 -0.08 15.75
C GLU A 164 -5.45 -1.52 16.05
N TRP A 165 -5.42 -2.36 15.04
CA TRP A 165 -5.81 -3.76 15.18
C TRP A 165 -4.71 -4.62 15.80
N ASN A 166 -5.13 -5.58 16.62
CA ASN A 166 -4.28 -6.71 16.98
C ASN A 166 -4.17 -7.69 15.79
N LYS A 167 -3.37 -8.75 15.92
CA LYS A 167 -3.18 -9.73 14.83
C LYS A 167 -4.49 -10.38 14.42
N LYS A 168 -5.30 -10.80 15.40
CA LYS A 168 -6.55 -11.52 15.15
C LYS A 168 -7.58 -10.65 14.42
N GLU A 169 -7.68 -9.37 14.79
CA GLU A 169 -8.57 -8.41 14.14
C GLU A 169 -8.18 -8.19 12.68
N PHE A 170 -6.89 -7.96 12.41
CA PHE A 170 -6.38 -7.80 11.05
C PHE A 170 -6.54 -9.08 10.22
N GLU A 171 -6.20 -10.24 10.78
CA GLU A 171 -6.37 -11.54 10.12
C GLU A 171 -7.83 -11.83 9.79
N SER A 172 -8.75 -11.58 10.73
CA SER A 172 -10.18 -11.79 10.52
C SER A 172 -10.72 -10.92 9.39
N TRP A 173 -10.42 -9.62 9.41
CA TRP A 173 -10.84 -8.69 8.36
C TRP A 173 -10.25 -9.06 7.00
N ALA A 174 -8.96 -9.41 6.97
CA ALA A 174 -8.28 -9.77 5.74
C ALA A 174 -8.80 -11.09 5.14
N LEU A 175 -9.06 -12.10 5.98
CA LEU A 175 -9.63 -13.38 5.52
C LEU A 175 -11.05 -13.19 4.97
N GLU A 176 -11.87 -12.38 5.63
CA GLU A 176 -13.22 -12.05 5.15
C GLU A 176 -13.18 -11.33 3.79
N ALA A 177 -12.32 -10.32 3.63
CA ALA A 177 -12.14 -9.64 2.36
C ALA A 177 -11.61 -10.60 1.28
N ALA A 178 -10.65 -11.47 1.61
CA ALA A 178 -10.10 -12.42 0.67
C ALA A 178 -11.16 -13.42 0.15
N ASP A 179 -11.96 -13.98 1.06
CA ASP A 179 -13.04 -14.91 0.71
C ASP A 179 -14.13 -14.22 -0.13
N CYS A 180 -14.56 -13.02 0.27
CA CYS A 180 -15.62 -12.28 -0.41
C CYS A 180 -15.28 -11.92 -1.86
N TYR A 181 -14.02 -11.56 -2.14
CA TYR A 181 -13.60 -11.01 -3.43
C TYR A 181 -12.73 -11.95 -4.28
N GLY A 182 -12.54 -13.21 -3.87
CA GLY A 182 -11.76 -14.18 -4.66
C GLY A 182 -10.25 -13.93 -4.62
N TYR A 183 -9.72 -13.68 -3.42
CA TYR A 183 -8.29 -13.58 -3.17
C TYR A 183 -7.84 -14.69 -2.21
N THR A 184 -6.55 -14.98 -2.25
CA THR A 184 -5.84 -15.65 -1.16
C THR A 184 -5.05 -14.60 -0.39
N VAL A 185 -4.81 -14.81 0.91
CA VAL A 185 -4.03 -13.88 1.73
C VAL A 185 -2.92 -14.62 2.48
N GLU A 186 -1.71 -14.06 2.45
CA GLU A 186 -0.56 -14.47 3.25
C GLU A 186 -0.24 -13.39 4.28
N PHE A 187 -0.04 -13.79 5.54
CA PHE A 187 0.27 -12.88 6.64
C PHE A 187 1.76 -12.88 6.97
N THR A 188 2.34 -11.69 7.12
CA THR A 188 3.73 -11.47 7.51
C THR A 188 3.89 -10.10 8.18
N GLY A 189 5.10 -9.59 8.31
CA GLY A 189 5.33 -8.27 8.88
C GLY A 189 6.78 -7.82 8.87
N VAL A 190 7.01 -6.62 9.39
CA VAL A 190 8.35 -6.04 9.58
C VAL A 190 8.49 -5.44 10.98
N GLY A 191 9.74 -5.24 11.41
CA GLY A 191 10.05 -4.85 12.78
C GLY A 191 9.88 -6.03 13.74
N LYS A 192 10.86 -6.94 13.73
CA LYS A 192 10.89 -8.08 14.65
C LYS A 192 10.92 -7.61 16.12
N PRO A 193 10.25 -8.32 17.03
CA PRO A 193 10.31 -8.01 18.46
C PRO A 193 11.74 -8.23 18.99
N PRO A 194 12.11 -7.54 20.08
CA PRO A 194 13.35 -7.84 20.79
C PRO A 194 13.34 -9.27 21.34
N PRO A 195 14.51 -9.88 21.60
CA PRO A 195 14.61 -11.20 22.19
C PRO A 195 13.79 -11.32 23.49
N GLY A 196 13.00 -12.39 23.61
CA GLY A 196 12.12 -12.66 24.76
C GLY A 196 10.70 -12.08 24.65
N ALA A 197 10.37 -11.35 23.58
CA ALA A 197 9.03 -10.83 23.31
C ALA A 197 8.43 -11.38 21.99
N GLU A 198 8.90 -12.55 21.53
CA GLU A 198 8.54 -13.13 20.23
C GLU A 198 7.05 -13.39 20.05
N SER A 199 6.32 -13.66 21.14
CA SER A 199 4.87 -13.92 21.13
C SER A 199 4.04 -12.75 20.62
N VAL A 200 4.56 -11.52 20.72
CA VAL A 200 3.89 -10.29 20.27
C VAL A 200 3.80 -10.22 18.75
N GLY A 201 4.75 -10.84 18.04
CA GLY A 201 4.84 -10.78 16.57
C GLY A 201 5.50 -9.50 16.07
N TYR A 202 5.32 -9.22 14.77
CA TYR A 202 5.92 -8.04 14.12
C TYR A 202 5.28 -6.73 14.58
N CYS A 203 6.05 -5.65 14.52
CA CYS A 203 5.61 -4.28 14.85
C CYS A 203 4.61 -3.73 13.81
N THR A 204 4.88 -3.96 12.53
CA THR A 204 3.92 -3.76 11.43
C THR A 204 3.49 -5.15 10.95
N GLN A 205 2.19 -5.37 10.86
CA GLN A 205 1.59 -6.56 10.25
C GLN A 205 1.25 -6.26 8.78
N ILE A 206 1.38 -7.27 7.93
CA ILE A 206 1.24 -7.16 6.48
C ILE A 206 0.40 -8.32 5.95
N GLY A 207 -0.60 -8.01 5.15
CA GLY A 207 -1.39 -8.96 4.36
C GLY A 207 -1.03 -8.83 2.89
N ILE A 208 -0.61 -9.93 2.27
CA ILE A 208 -0.32 -10.03 0.83
C ILE A 208 -1.46 -10.81 0.19
N PHE A 209 -2.27 -10.12 -0.61
CA PHE A 209 -3.42 -10.71 -1.27
C PHE A 209 -3.07 -11.04 -2.71
N VAL A 210 -3.42 -12.23 -3.18
CA VAL A 210 -3.25 -12.65 -4.58
C VAL A 210 -4.57 -13.12 -5.14
N ARG A 211 -4.99 -12.51 -6.26
CA ARG A 211 -6.25 -12.79 -6.93
C ARG A 211 -6.25 -14.22 -7.47
N ASN A 212 -7.30 -15.00 -7.19
CA ASN A 212 -7.40 -16.40 -7.58
C ASN A 212 -8.15 -16.64 -8.91
N TYR A 213 -8.55 -15.57 -9.58
CA TYR A 213 -9.28 -15.59 -10.84
C TYR A 213 -8.70 -14.59 -11.84
N VAL A 214 -9.09 -14.77 -13.11
CA VAL A 214 -8.78 -13.85 -14.20
C VAL A 214 -10.03 -13.05 -14.50
N GLU A 215 -9.95 -11.73 -14.44
CA GLU A 215 -11.05 -10.88 -14.89
C GLU A 215 -11.26 -10.97 -16.40
N THR A 216 -12.53 -11.02 -16.82
CA THR A 216 -12.87 -10.97 -18.24
C THR A 216 -12.78 -9.53 -18.76
N ALA A 217 -12.42 -9.38 -20.03
CA ALA A 217 -12.34 -8.07 -20.68
C ALA A 217 -13.68 -7.31 -20.66
N GLU A 218 -14.81 -8.02 -20.59
CA GLU A 218 -16.15 -7.45 -20.52
C GLU A 218 -16.42 -6.76 -19.17
N ILE A 219 -16.04 -7.42 -18.06
CA ILE A 219 -16.15 -6.83 -16.71
C ILE A 219 -15.30 -5.56 -16.63
N VAL A 220 -14.07 -5.61 -17.12
CA VAL A 220 -13.17 -4.45 -17.12
C VAL A 220 -13.75 -3.31 -17.97
N LYS A 221 -14.26 -3.61 -19.17
CA LYS A 221 -14.94 -2.60 -20.02
C LYS A 221 -16.14 -1.96 -19.35
N HIS A 222 -16.93 -2.74 -18.59
CA HIS A 222 -18.05 -2.21 -17.84
C HIS A 222 -17.59 -1.27 -16.71
N LYS A 223 -16.56 -1.67 -15.94
CA LYS A 223 -15.98 -0.83 -14.88
C LYS A 223 -15.41 0.49 -15.43
N MET A 224 -14.83 0.47 -16.62
CA MET A 224 -14.32 1.66 -17.32
C MET A 224 -15.40 2.70 -17.65
N THR A 225 -16.70 2.38 -17.63
CA THR A 225 -17.75 3.40 -17.82
C THR A 225 -18.05 4.22 -16.57
N THR A 226 -17.41 3.88 -15.43
CA THR A 226 -17.52 4.65 -14.18
C THR A 226 -16.91 6.04 -14.38
N ASN A 227 -17.51 7.06 -13.76
CA ASN A 227 -17.00 8.43 -13.84
C ASN A 227 -15.60 8.52 -13.21
N HIS A 228 -14.73 9.35 -13.80
CA HIS A 228 -13.48 9.76 -13.19
C HIS A 228 -13.77 10.78 -12.08
N VAL A 229 -13.28 10.50 -10.88
CA VAL A 229 -13.48 11.32 -9.68
C VAL A 229 -12.15 11.88 -9.17
N TYR A 230 -11.04 11.25 -9.50
CA TYR A 230 -9.71 11.70 -9.11
C TYR A 230 -9.23 12.86 -9.97
N LYS A 231 -8.46 13.75 -9.36
CA LYS A 231 -7.79 14.87 -10.03
C LYS A 231 -6.31 14.56 -10.17
N THR A 232 -5.68 15.04 -11.24
CA THR A 232 -4.23 14.93 -11.50
C THR A 232 -3.55 16.27 -11.35
#